data_AF-A0A7G3ZYI0-F1
#
_entry.id   AF-A0A7G3ZYI0-F1
#
_cell.length_a   1.000
_cell.length_b   1.000
_cell.length_c   1.000
_cell.angle_alpha   90.00
_cell.angle_beta   90.00
_cell.angle_gamma   90.00
#
_symmetry.space_group_name_H-M   'P 1'
#
loop_
_entity.id
_entity.type
_entity.pdbx_description
1 polymer ?
#
loop_
_entity_poly.entity_id
_entity_poly.type
_entity_poly.pdbx_seq_one_letter_code
_entity_poly.pdbx_strand_id
1 'polypeptide(L)'
;MPKKKPLKISKEFVEQVVAIIANESEEGRKRIVAIAQRAEKKYEQPVKSWITGWVYQYTRTRGEKIGHSINVMKDFPDAYTRLQELKLMISDGEWNVKSSYNYFLFLELIDAVPDYQPLEDHLMPSFIMDLKDEVLTEINSFMAQYKATLEDKKIRDIERQATQESARQVTENVLVFNNLAAAKQCQSTQQGKIAFSVSYKNDQWHISWVDVTGDVYPLTPGDELAKKLESLEEKDVEKLNKVHLKQIIRECLKAREQAIKQYLAKVQLVINPENPKTHSALTNDDLIANRVTSTFVLRRTKSETSLCWINSLGVPHNINLTAHSKLNSWLADHKGPLLESDVQLKAYLLQLNTAHSIAASKLHEMNNKLSHVLQANSMLSQTLQRKDEQGNPVVDKTRESKGRIDLKQFALIEQHMKARLEKAATDKPTLSKPEVVEEPIQDLPKKLDKSRYAALSQLPTFWQQRKVAEEQSEVCETKSLGLC
;
A
#
# COMPACT_ATOMS: atom_id res chain seq x y z
N MET A 1 -49.46 40.79 18.13
CA MET A 1 -49.67 39.37 18.46
C MET A 1 -48.39 38.60 18.14
N PRO A 2 -47.78 37.89 19.10
CA PRO A 2 -46.57 37.13 18.84
C PRO A 2 -46.92 35.88 18.01
N LYS A 3 -46.29 35.75 16.84
CA LYS A 3 -46.38 34.55 16.00
C LYS A 3 -45.81 33.38 16.80
N LYS A 4 -46.66 32.44 17.22
CA LYS A 4 -46.21 31.20 17.87
C LYS A 4 -45.24 30.49 16.91
N LYS A 5 -44.06 30.11 17.41
CA LYS A 5 -43.10 29.31 16.64
C LYS A 5 -43.80 28.02 16.19
N PRO A 6 -43.60 27.55 14.94
CA PRO A 6 -44.13 26.26 14.52
C PRO A 6 -43.64 25.16 15.46
N LEU A 7 -44.49 24.18 15.77
CA LEU A 7 -44.10 23.00 16.53
C LEU A 7 -42.95 22.33 15.79
N LYS A 8 -41.74 22.41 16.35
CA LYS A 8 -40.56 21.82 15.72
C LYS A 8 -40.58 20.32 15.98
N ILE A 9 -40.85 19.53 14.95
CA ILE A 9 -40.77 18.07 14.99
C ILE A 9 -39.29 17.68 15.20
N SER A 10 -39.02 16.74 16.11
CA SER A 10 -37.66 16.26 16.34
C SER A 10 -37.21 15.37 15.19
N LYS A 11 -35.94 15.49 14.78
CA LYS A 11 -35.35 14.66 13.74
C LYS A 11 -35.43 13.17 14.09
N GLU A 12 -35.23 12.83 15.37
CA GLU A 12 -35.34 11.47 15.90
C GLU A 12 -36.74 10.87 15.68
N PHE A 13 -37.80 11.68 15.84
CA PHE A 13 -39.16 11.21 15.61
C PHE A 13 -39.41 10.88 14.13
N VAL A 14 -38.91 11.73 13.22
CA VAL A 14 -38.98 11.50 11.76
C VAL A 14 -38.21 10.24 11.38
N GLU A 15 -37.00 10.06 11.92
CA GLU A 15 -36.18 8.87 11.71
C GLU A 15 -36.88 7.60 12.23
N GLN A 16 -37.57 7.66 13.37
CA GLN A 16 -38.33 6.51 13.88
C GLN A 16 -39.53 6.16 12.99
N VAL A 17 -40.26 7.15 12.47
CA VAL A 17 -41.34 6.92 11.50
C VAL A 17 -40.79 6.24 10.24
N VAL A 18 -39.70 6.76 9.68
CA VAL A 18 -39.03 6.17 8.51
C VAL A 18 -38.50 4.78 8.82
N ALA A 19 -37.95 4.55 10.02
CA ALA A 19 -37.45 3.24 10.44
C ALA A 19 -38.57 2.20 10.54
N ILE A 20 -39.77 2.57 11.00
CA ILE A 20 -40.94 1.67 11.01
C ILE A 20 -41.28 1.21 9.59
N ILE A 21 -41.18 2.10 8.60
CA ILE A 21 -41.49 1.81 7.19
C ILE A 21 -40.35 0.99 6.54
N ALA A 22 -39.11 1.39 6.81
CA ALA A 22 -37.91 0.82 6.20
C ALA A 22 -37.50 -0.53 6.81
N ASN A 23 -38.07 -0.96 7.93
CA ASN A 23 -37.67 -2.18 8.63
C ASN A 23 -37.83 -3.43 7.74
N GLU A 24 -36.70 -4.05 7.36
CA GLU A 24 -36.62 -5.22 6.47
C GLU A 24 -36.93 -6.56 7.16
N SER A 25 -37.05 -6.57 8.49
CA SER A 25 -37.46 -7.77 9.20
C SER A 25 -38.89 -8.18 8.84
N GLU A 26 -39.18 -9.47 8.95
CA GLU A 26 -40.54 -9.98 8.71
C GLU A 26 -41.57 -9.33 9.64
N GLU A 27 -41.18 -9.05 10.90
CA GLU A 27 -41.99 -8.35 11.90
C GLU A 27 -42.24 -6.90 11.49
N GLY A 28 -41.20 -6.18 11.04
CA GLY A 28 -41.31 -4.81 10.53
C GLY A 28 -42.25 -4.72 9.34
N ARG A 29 -42.13 -5.65 8.40
CA ARG A 29 -43.03 -5.75 7.24
C ARG A 29 -44.48 -6.00 7.65
N LYS A 30 -44.74 -6.95 8.54
CA LYS A 30 -46.09 -7.20 9.07
C LYS A 30 -46.65 -5.96 9.77
N ARG A 31 -45.81 -5.23 10.50
CA ARG A 31 -46.18 -4.00 11.21
C ARG A 31 -46.63 -2.89 10.26
N ILE A 32 -45.86 -2.57 9.22
CA ILE A 32 -46.23 -1.51 8.27
C ILE A 32 -47.46 -1.88 7.44
N VAL A 33 -47.60 -3.14 7.04
CA VAL A 33 -48.81 -3.63 6.36
C VAL A 33 -50.03 -3.49 7.26
N ALA A 34 -49.93 -3.86 8.54
CA ALA A 34 -51.03 -3.70 9.49
C ALA A 34 -51.40 -2.23 9.73
N ILE A 35 -50.42 -1.33 9.80
CA ILE A 35 -50.64 0.13 9.89
C ILE A 35 -51.42 0.62 8.67
N ALA A 36 -50.98 0.24 7.46
CA ALA A 36 -51.60 0.65 6.21
C ALA A 36 -53.04 0.11 6.05
N GLN A 37 -53.29 -1.14 6.48
CA GLN A 37 -54.63 -1.74 6.49
C GLN A 37 -55.57 -1.12 7.54
N ARG A 38 -55.06 -0.71 8.71
CA ARG A 38 -55.88 0.02 9.70
C ARG A 38 -56.28 1.40 9.16
N ALA A 39 -55.35 2.08 8.49
CA ALA A 39 -55.64 3.34 7.81
C ALA A 39 -56.67 3.17 6.68
N GLU A 40 -56.57 2.09 5.90
CA GLU A 40 -57.52 1.73 4.84
C GLU A 40 -58.92 1.48 5.41
N LYS A 41 -59.01 0.68 6.48
CA LYS A 41 -60.28 0.41 7.16
C LYS A 41 -60.90 1.69 7.75
N LYS A 42 -60.10 2.58 8.33
CA LYS A 42 -60.56 3.89 8.84
C LYS A 42 -61.02 4.81 7.72
N TYR A 43 -60.30 4.79 6.60
CA TYR A 43 -60.72 5.45 5.39
C TYR A 43 -62.10 4.92 5.03
N GLU A 44 -62.25 3.65 4.64
CA GLU A 44 -63.47 3.03 4.09
C GLU A 44 -64.74 3.03 4.97
N GLN A 45 -64.66 3.42 6.25
CA GLN A 45 -65.82 3.45 7.14
C GLN A 45 -66.97 4.31 6.59
N PRO A 46 -68.22 3.81 6.65
CA PRO A 46 -69.39 4.54 6.16
C PRO A 46 -69.72 5.73 7.07
N VAL A 47 -70.06 6.86 6.48
CA VAL A 47 -70.55 8.05 7.20
C VAL A 47 -71.98 7.78 7.68
N LYS A 48 -72.29 8.16 8.92
CA LYS A 48 -73.57 7.85 9.61
C LYS A 48 -74.85 8.39 8.92
N SER A 49 -74.74 9.28 7.93
CA SER A 49 -75.91 9.83 7.22
C SER A 49 -76.04 9.23 5.82
N TRP A 50 -77.26 8.83 5.45
CA TRP A 50 -77.59 8.11 4.21
C TRP A 50 -77.25 8.91 2.94
N ILE A 51 -77.55 10.21 2.91
CA ILE A 51 -77.30 11.09 1.76
C ILE A 51 -75.80 11.38 1.63
N THR A 52 -75.13 11.66 2.74
CA THR A 52 -73.67 11.82 2.73
C THR A 52 -72.97 10.51 2.41
N GLY A 53 -73.49 9.36 2.86
CA GLY A 53 -72.92 8.04 2.61
C GLY A 53 -72.93 7.66 1.13
N TRP A 54 -73.99 8.03 0.40
CA TRP A 54 -74.08 7.79 -1.05
C TRP A 54 -73.07 8.63 -1.84
N VAL A 55 -72.99 9.94 -1.57
CA VAL A 55 -71.98 10.82 -2.19
C VAL A 55 -70.57 10.37 -1.80
N TYR A 56 -70.37 10.00 -0.53
CA TYR A 56 -69.09 9.58 0.03
C TYR A 56 -68.55 8.27 -0.56
N GLN A 57 -69.43 7.31 -0.88
CA GLN A 57 -69.04 6.08 -1.60
C GLN A 57 -68.66 6.38 -3.06
N TYR A 58 -69.38 7.28 -3.73
CA TYR A 58 -69.14 7.60 -5.15
C TYR A 58 -67.87 8.45 -5.36
N THR A 59 -67.50 9.28 -4.39
CA THR A 59 -66.30 10.13 -4.47
C THR A 59 -64.98 9.41 -4.17
N ARG A 60 -65.01 8.16 -3.71
CA ARG A 60 -63.81 7.41 -3.31
C ARG A 60 -63.35 6.42 -4.36
N THR A 61 -62.46 6.89 -5.23
CA THR A 61 -61.92 6.12 -6.36
C THR A 61 -60.55 5.49 -6.09
N ARG A 62 -60.00 5.65 -4.87
CA ARG A 62 -58.59 5.32 -4.55
C ARG A 62 -58.38 3.99 -3.81
N GLY A 63 -59.44 3.30 -3.39
CA GLY A 63 -59.35 2.05 -2.60
C GLY A 63 -58.51 0.97 -3.30
N GLU A 64 -58.76 0.71 -4.59
CA GLU A 64 -58.01 -0.30 -5.34
C GLU A 64 -56.50 0.01 -5.46
N LYS A 65 -56.15 1.29 -5.61
CA LYS A 65 -54.74 1.73 -5.66
C LYS A 65 -54.05 1.55 -4.31
N ILE A 66 -54.75 1.87 -3.21
CA ILE A 66 -54.26 1.66 -1.84
C ILE A 66 -54.03 0.17 -1.59
N GLY A 67 -54.99 -0.68 -1.94
CA GLY A 67 -54.86 -2.14 -1.83
C GLY A 67 -53.68 -2.68 -2.64
N HIS A 68 -53.45 -2.18 -3.86
CA HIS A 68 -52.29 -2.53 -4.68
C HIS A 68 -50.97 -2.15 -3.99
N SER A 69 -50.84 -0.91 -3.51
CA SER A 69 -49.65 -0.45 -2.78
C SER A 69 -49.38 -1.27 -1.51
N ILE A 70 -50.44 -1.65 -0.77
CA ILE A 70 -50.32 -2.53 0.40
C ILE A 70 -49.79 -3.91 0.01
N ASN A 71 -50.25 -4.47 -1.11
CA ASN A 71 -49.75 -5.76 -1.61
C ASN A 71 -48.28 -5.66 -2.04
N VAL A 72 -47.88 -4.60 -2.74
CA VAL A 72 -46.46 -4.34 -3.08
C VAL A 72 -45.61 -4.27 -1.81
N MET A 73 -46.04 -3.54 -0.78
CA MET A 73 -45.31 -3.48 0.50
C MET A 73 -45.22 -4.82 1.25
N LYS A 74 -46.18 -5.73 1.01
CA LYS A 74 -46.22 -7.08 1.59
C LYS A 74 -45.31 -8.05 0.83
N ASP A 75 -45.33 -7.98 -0.49
CA ASP A 75 -44.68 -8.96 -1.36
C ASP A 75 -43.17 -8.68 -1.53
N PHE A 76 -42.76 -7.42 -1.45
CA PHE A 76 -41.35 -7.02 -1.58
C PHE A 76 -40.65 -6.84 -0.22
N PRO A 77 -39.58 -7.62 0.07
CA PRO A 77 -38.89 -7.59 1.35
C PRO A 77 -37.91 -6.42 1.51
N ASP A 78 -37.52 -5.74 0.43
CA ASP A 78 -36.53 -4.66 0.48
C ASP A 78 -37.10 -3.32 0.96
N ALA A 79 -36.34 -2.58 1.76
CA ALA A 79 -36.74 -1.28 2.29
C ALA A 79 -36.97 -0.24 1.19
N TYR A 80 -36.16 -0.30 0.14
CA TYR A 80 -36.16 0.67 -0.95
C TYR A 80 -37.50 0.69 -1.70
N THR A 81 -38.00 -0.48 -2.12
CA THR A 81 -39.29 -0.62 -2.81
C THR A 81 -40.44 -0.18 -1.92
N ARG A 82 -40.43 -0.51 -0.61
CA ARG A 82 -41.46 -0.05 0.33
C ARG A 82 -41.48 1.47 0.50
N LEU A 83 -40.32 2.08 0.68
CA LEU A 83 -40.21 3.54 0.82
C LEU A 83 -40.61 4.26 -0.48
N GLN A 84 -40.27 3.68 -1.63
CA GLN A 84 -40.69 4.19 -2.94
C GLN A 84 -42.21 4.12 -3.12
N GLU A 85 -42.82 2.97 -2.81
CA GLU A 85 -44.26 2.77 -2.93
C GLU A 85 -45.03 3.69 -1.96
N LEU A 86 -44.53 3.81 -0.73
CA LEU A 86 -45.08 4.74 0.24
C LEU A 86 -44.98 6.19 -0.25
N LYS A 87 -43.83 6.60 -0.79
CA LYS A 87 -43.64 7.94 -1.35
C LYS A 87 -44.64 8.22 -2.48
N LEU A 88 -44.85 7.28 -3.39
CA LEU A 88 -45.86 7.40 -4.46
C LEU A 88 -47.27 7.54 -3.88
N MET A 89 -47.63 6.69 -2.93
CA MET A 89 -48.93 6.70 -2.26
C MET A 89 -49.20 8.02 -1.49
N ILE A 90 -48.19 8.58 -0.83
CA ILE A 90 -48.27 9.85 -0.11
C ILE A 90 -48.35 11.05 -1.07
N SER A 91 -47.64 10.99 -2.20
CA SER A 91 -47.55 12.08 -3.18
C SER A 91 -48.80 12.20 -4.05
N ASP A 92 -49.38 11.07 -4.49
CA ASP A 92 -50.53 11.04 -5.40
C ASP A 92 -51.88 11.24 -4.68
N GLY A 93 -51.86 11.48 -3.37
CA GLY A 93 -53.05 11.42 -2.52
C GLY A 93 -53.51 12.75 -1.94
N GLU A 94 -54.81 12.85 -1.67
CA GLU A 94 -55.38 13.99 -0.96
C GLU A 94 -55.03 13.98 0.53
N TRP A 95 -54.97 15.17 1.13
CA TRP A 95 -54.60 15.41 2.53
C TRP A 95 -55.75 16.03 3.34
N ASN A 96 -56.99 15.70 2.97
CA ASN A 96 -58.17 16.20 3.65
C ASN A 96 -58.22 15.71 5.10
N VAL A 97 -58.24 16.67 6.03
CA VAL A 97 -58.25 16.42 7.48
C VAL A 97 -59.45 15.55 7.85
N LYS A 98 -59.19 14.44 8.54
CA LYS A 98 -60.20 13.46 9.01
C LYS A 98 -61.02 12.77 7.89
N SER A 99 -60.62 12.84 6.62
CA SER A 99 -61.35 12.15 5.54
C SER A 99 -60.47 11.46 4.51
N SER A 100 -59.20 11.83 4.36
CA SER A 100 -58.29 11.20 3.40
C SER A 100 -57.51 10.03 3.99
N TYR A 101 -57.16 9.06 3.13
CA TYR A 101 -56.35 7.91 3.52
C TYR A 101 -54.98 8.35 4.06
N ASN A 102 -54.30 9.28 3.40
CA ASN A 102 -52.98 9.76 3.81
C ASN A 102 -53.01 10.36 5.22
N TYR A 103 -54.08 11.08 5.58
CA TYR A 103 -54.27 11.61 6.92
C TYR A 103 -54.40 10.48 7.97
N PHE A 104 -55.21 9.44 7.68
CA PHE A 104 -55.33 8.29 8.57
C PHE A 104 -54.05 7.45 8.65
N LEU A 105 -53.31 7.32 7.56
CA LEU A 105 -52.03 6.62 7.53
C LEU A 105 -51.02 7.29 8.45
N PHE A 106 -50.92 8.62 8.40
CA PHE A 106 -50.00 9.36 9.26
C PHE A 106 -50.42 9.31 10.73
N LEU A 107 -51.72 9.33 11.04
CA LEU A 107 -52.19 9.08 12.40
C LEU A 107 -51.75 7.71 12.92
N GLU A 108 -51.94 6.65 12.13
CA GLU A 108 -51.52 5.30 12.53
C GLU A 108 -50.00 5.14 12.63
N LEU A 109 -49.24 5.87 11.80
CA LEU A 109 -47.77 5.90 11.88
C LEU A 109 -47.29 6.61 13.14
N ILE A 110 -47.90 7.75 13.50
CA ILE A 110 -47.61 8.49 14.73
C ILE A 110 -47.91 7.63 15.96
N ASP A 111 -49.09 7.00 16.01
CA ASP A 111 -49.49 6.10 17.09
C ASP A 111 -48.58 4.86 17.20
N ALA A 112 -47.90 4.49 16.12
CA ALA A 112 -46.95 3.39 16.11
C ALA A 112 -45.56 3.78 16.62
N VAL A 113 -45.25 5.05 16.85
CA VAL A 113 -43.96 5.47 17.40
C VAL A 113 -43.91 5.19 18.91
N PRO A 114 -42.87 4.49 19.42
CA PRO A 114 -42.73 4.26 20.86
C PRO A 114 -42.66 5.58 21.64
N ASP A 115 -43.26 5.59 22.83
CA ASP A 115 -43.21 6.73 23.77
C ASP A 115 -43.85 8.04 23.27
N TYR A 116 -44.64 7.98 22.18
CA TYR A 116 -45.39 9.14 21.70
C TYR A 116 -46.48 9.56 22.69
N GLN A 117 -46.47 10.84 23.05
CA GLN A 117 -47.54 11.48 23.83
C GLN A 117 -48.55 12.14 22.88
N PRO A 118 -49.86 11.81 22.99
CA PRO A 118 -50.88 12.38 22.12
C PRO A 118 -50.89 13.91 22.17
N LEU A 119 -50.80 14.55 21.01
CA LEU A 119 -50.99 16.00 20.88
C LEU A 119 -52.47 16.38 21.01
N GLU A 120 -52.72 17.63 21.38
CA GLU A 120 -54.08 18.19 21.38
C GLU A 120 -54.71 18.13 19.97
N ASP A 121 -55.98 17.71 19.90
CA ASP A 121 -56.71 17.44 18.65
C ASP A 121 -56.66 18.57 17.61
N HIS A 122 -56.57 19.83 18.06
CA HIS A 122 -56.53 20.99 17.18
C HIS A 122 -55.14 21.27 16.58
N LEU A 123 -54.07 20.73 17.17
CA LEU A 123 -52.69 20.84 16.68
C LEU A 123 -52.31 19.69 15.74
N MET A 124 -53.04 18.58 15.80
CA MET A 124 -52.78 17.38 15.01
C MET A 124 -52.78 17.62 13.49
N PRO A 125 -53.70 18.41 12.90
CA PRO A 125 -53.69 18.64 11.46
C PRO A 125 -52.44 19.37 10.97
N SER A 126 -51.98 20.40 11.69
CA SER A 126 -50.72 21.09 11.36
C SER A 126 -49.52 20.18 11.55
N PHE A 127 -49.48 19.41 12.63
CA PHE A 127 -48.39 18.48 12.92
C PHE A 127 -48.24 17.40 11.84
N ILE A 128 -49.34 16.83 11.34
CA ILE A 128 -49.31 15.82 10.27
C ILE A 128 -48.78 16.39 8.95
N MET A 129 -49.14 17.64 8.62
CA MET A 129 -48.66 18.28 7.40
C MET A 129 -47.16 18.59 7.48
N ASP A 130 -46.69 19.10 8.62
CA ASP A 130 -45.26 19.31 8.85
C ASP A 130 -44.50 17.97 8.85
N LEU A 131 -45.06 16.92 9.46
CA LEU A 131 -44.47 15.58 9.51
C LEU A 131 -44.35 14.95 8.13
N LYS A 132 -45.37 15.14 7.27
CA LYS A 132 -45.34 14.66 5.90
C LYS A 132 -44.11 15.17 5.15
N ASP A 133 -43.86 16.47 5.20
CA ASP A 133 -42.77 17.08 4.43
C ASP A 133 -41.39 16.63 4.95
N GLU A 134 -41.25 16.51 6.27
CA GLU A 134 -40.04 15.97 6.91
C GLU A 134 -39.82 14.49 6.57
N VAL A 135 -40.86 13.66 6.65
CA VAL A 135 -40.79 12.23 6.29
C VAL A 135 -40.45 12.06 4.80
N LEU A 136 -41.06 12.84 3.90
CA LEU A 136 -40.72 12.80 2.48
C LEU A 136 -39.26 13.20 2.22
N THR A 137 -38.76 14.20 2.95
CA THR A 137 -37.36 14.65 2.87
C THR A 137 -36.42 13.54 3.31
N GLU A 138 -36.71 12.88 4.43
CA GLU A 138 -35.90 11.79 4.96
C GLU A 138 -35.94 10.55 4.06
N ILE A 139 -37.11 10.21 3.49
CA ILE A 139 -37.23 9.14 2.48
C ILE A 139 -36.34 9.43 1.26
N ASN A 140 -36.35 10.66 0.75
CA ASN A 140 -35.52 11.05 -0.39
C ASN A 140 -34.02 10.93 -0.06
N SER A 141 -33.62 11.37 1.14
CA SER A 141 -32.25 11.24 1.64
C SER A 141 -31.82 9.76 1.70
N PHE A 142 -32.66 8.90 2.29
CA PHE A 142 -32.41 7.47 2.39
C PHE A 142 -32.25 6.82 1.00
N MET A 143 -33.17 7.10 0.07
CA MET A 143 -33.11 6.55 -1.28
C MET A 143 -31.85 7.00 -2.04
N ALA A 144 -31.42 8.25 -1.87
CA ALA A 144 -30.19 8.77 -2.48
C ALA A 144 -28.94 8.08 -1.91
N GLN A 145 -28.86 7.92 -0.58
CA GLN A 145 -27.76 7.21 0.07
C GLN A 145 -27.70 5.73 -0.35
N TYR A 146 -28.86 5.08 -0.46
CA TYR A 146 -28.96 3.70 -0.91
C TYR A 146 -28.42 3.53 -2.34
N LYS A 147 -28.82 4.43 -3.26
CA LYS A 147 -28.33 4.42 -4.64
C LYS A 147 -26.82 4.63 -4.72
N ALA A 148 -26.28 5.61 -3.99
CA ALA A 148 -24.84 5.86 -3.92
C ALA A 148 -24.08 4.64 -3.38
N THR A 149 -24.61 4.00 -2.33
CA THR A 149 -24.01 2.77 -1.76
C THR A 149 -24.00 1.62 -2.75
N LEU A 150 -25.04 1.47 -3.58
CA LEU A 150 -25.09 0.45 -4.63
C LEU A 150 -24.07 0.73 -5.75
N GLU A 151 -23.91 1.98 -6.16
CA GLU A 151 -22.91 2.39 -7.15
C GLU A 151 -21.48 2.13 -6.62
N ASP A 152 -21.20 2.50 -5.38
CA ASP A 152 -19.91 2.23 -4.72
C ASP A 152 -19.61 0.73 -4.60
N LYS A 153 -20.63 -0.10 -4.36
CA LYS A 153 -20.47 -1.56 -4.37
C LYS A 153 -20.10 -2.06 -5.76
N LYS A 154 -20.80 -1.60 -6.81
CA LYS A 154 -20.51 -1.97 -8.20
C LYS A 154 -19.10 -1.53 -8.61
N ILE A 155 -18.68 -0.31 -8.27
CA ILE A 155 -17.33 0.18 -8.57
C ILE A 155 -16.27 -0.69 -7.90
N ARG A 156 -16.44 -1.01 -6.60
CA ARG A 156 -15.51 -1.90 -5.89
C ARG A 156 -15.47 -3.32 -6.46
N ASP A 157 -16.60 -3.84 -6.92
CA ASP A 157 -16.65 -5.16 -7.55
C ASP A 157 -15.92 -5.15 -8.91
N ILE A 158 -16.08 -4.09 -9.71
CA ILE A 158 -15.33 -3.91 -10.96
C ILE A 158 -13.82 -3.79 -10.68
N GLU A 159 -13.42 -2.97 -9.70
CA GLU A 159 -12.01 -2.84 -9.29
C GLU A 159 -11.44 -4.18 -8.82
N ARG A 160 -12.22 -4.95 -8.07
CA ARG A 160 -11.84 -6.28 -7.62
C ARG A 160 -11.69 -7.26 -8.77
N GLN A 161 -12.57 -7.21 -9.77
CA GLN A 161 -12.45 -8.03 -10.98
C GLN A 161 -11.22 -7.64 -11.80
N ALA A 162 -11.01 -6.35 -12.04
CA ALA A 162 -9.83 -5.84 -12.74
C ALA A 162 -8.53 -6.24 -12.03
N THR A 163 -8.49 -6.16 -10.70
CA THR A 163 -7.34 -6.61 -9.89
C THR A 163 -7.10 -8.12 -10.04
N GLN A 164 -8.17 -8.93 -10.05
CA GLN A 164 -8.06 -10.37 -10.26
C GLN A 164 -7.56 -10.72 -11.67
N GLU A 165 -8.05 -10.02 -12.69
CA GLU A 165 -7.61 -10.21 -14.07
C GLU A 165 -6.15 -9.80 -14.27
N SER A 166 -5.75 -8.64 -13.74
CA SER A 166 -4.35 -8.22 -13.73
C SER A 166 -3.46 -9.25 -13.03
N ALA A 167 -3.87 -9.75 -11.85
CA ALA A 167 -3.12 -10.79 -11.14
C ALA A 167 -3.05 -12.12 -11.92
N ARG A 168 -4.09 -12.47 -12.71
CA ARG A 168 -4.07 -13.64 -13.61
C ARG A 168 -3.06 -13.43 -14.73
N GLN A 169 -3.08 -12.28 -15.41
CA GLN A 169 -2.14 -11.94 -16.48
C GLN A 169 -0.68 -11.98 -16.00
N VAL A 170 -0.39 -11.43 -14.81
CA VAL A 170 0.96 -11.49 -14.21
C VAL A 170 1.40 -12.94 -13.98
N THR A 171 0.50 -13.83 -13.57
CA THR A 171 0.82 -15.25 -13.35
C THR A 171 1.01 -16.02 -14.67
N GLU A 172 0.25 -15.67 -15.71
CA GLU A 172 0.34 -16.30 -17.05
C GLU A 172 1.61 -15.92 -17.82
N ASN A 173 2.15 -14.74 -17.54
CA ASN A 173 3.41 -14.27 -18.13
C ASN A 173 4.66 -14.86 -17.46
N VAL A 174 4.50 -15.70 -16.43
CA VAL A 174 5.60 -16.33 -15.71
C VAL A 174 5.70 -17.81 -16.07
N LEU A 175 6.91 -18.24 -16.43
CA LEU A 175 7.23 -19.63 -16.73
C LEU A 175 8.27 -20.14 -15.73
N VAL A 176 8.06 -21.35 -15.23
CA VAL A 176 8.95 -22.00 -14.27
C VAL A 176 9.46 -23.29 -14.90
N PHE A 177 10.77 -23.49 -14.87
CA PHE A 177 11.45 -24.63 -15.45
C PHE A 177 12.27 -25.37 -14.40
N ASN A 178 12.43 -26.68 -14.57
CA ASN A 178 13.25 -27.50 -13.69
C ASN A 178 14.76 -27.28 -13.86
N ASN A 179 15.16 -26.68 -14.98
CA ASN A 179 16.56 -26.48 -15.30
C ASN A 179 16.83 -25.06 -15.84
N LEU A 180 18.06 -24.61 -15.62
CA LEU A 180 18.50 -23.26 -15.97
C LEU A 180 18.69 -23.08 -17.48
N ALA A 181 19.00 -24.17 -18.21
CA ALA A 181 19.20 -24.13 -19.66
C ALA A 181 17.89 -23.83 -20.41
N ALA A 182 16.79 -24.48 -20.02
CA ALA A 182 15.45 -24.28 -20.55
C ALA A 182 14.92 -22.88 -20.20
N ALA A 183 15.16 -22.40 -18.97
CA ALA A 183 14.80 -21.04 -18.59
C ALA A 183 15.51 -19.98 -19.45
N LYS A 184 16.82 -20.17 -19.74
CA LYS A 184 17.58 -19.30 -20.66
C LYS A 184 17.07 -19.38 -22.09
N GLN A 185 16.85 -20.59 -22.61
CA GLN A 185 16.35 -20.78 -23.96
C GLN A 185 14.96 -20.16 -24.15
N CYS A 186 14.10 -20.24 -23.13
CA CYS A 186 12.78 -19.61 -23.13
C CYS A 186 12.89 -18.08 -23.22
N GLN A 187 13.79 -17.45 -22.46
CA GLN A 187 14.00 -16.00 -22.58
C GLN A 187 14.51 -15.58 -23.96
N SER A 188 15.39 -16.37 -24.57
CA SER A 188 15.87 -16.09 -25.94
C SER A 188 14.77 -16.21 -27.00
N THR A 189 13.72 -17.00 -26.75
CA THR A 189 12.68 -17.33 -27.75
C THR A 189 11.38 -16.54 -27.55
N GLN A 190 11.03 -16.21 -26.30
CA GLN A 190 9.76 -15.57 -25.94
C GLN A 190 10.00 -14.25 -25.20
N GLN A 191 10.13 -13.16 -25.95
CA GLN A 191 10.26 -11.82 -25.38
C GLN A 191 8.97 -11.44 -24.61
N GLY A 192 9.13 -10.91 -23.39
CA GLY A 192 8.02 -10.42 -22.55
C GLY A 192 7.54 -11.38 -21.47
N LYS A 193 8.10 -12.59 -21.36
CA LYS A 193 7.81 -13.53 -20.26
C LYS A 193 8.91 -13.51 -19.20
N ILE A 194 8.55 -13.81 -17.96
CA ILE A 194 9.50 -13.94 -16.85
C ILE A 194 9.81 -15.42 -16.67
N ALA A 195 11.07 -15.82 -16.85
CA ALA A 195 11.50 -17.20 -16.67
C ALA A 195 12.19 -17.39 -15.31
N PHE A 196 11.74 -18.40 -14.56
CA PHE A 196 12.40 -18.90 -13.35
C PHE A 196 12.92 -20.31 -13.59
N SER A 197 14.06 -20.62 -12.97
CA SER A 197 14.54 -21.98 -12.79
C SER A 197 14.38 -22.38 -11.33
N VAL A 198 13.67 -23.47 -11.08
CA VAL A 198 13.51 -24.08 -9.76
C VAL A 198 14.01 -25.51 -9.88
N SER A 199 15.22 -25.77 -9.42
CA SER A 199 15.88 -27.08 -9.57
C SER A 199 16.24 -27.66 -8.21
N TYR A 200 15.98 -28.94 -8.01
CA TYR A 200 16.45 -29.66 -6.83
C TYR A 200 17.79 -30.34 -7.13
N LYS A 201 18.86 -29.91 -6.47
CA LYS A 201 20.21 -30.49 -6.61
C LYS A 201 20.87 -30.60 -5.24
N ASN A 202 21.68 -31.63 -5.02
CA ASN A 202 22.42 -31.85 -3.77
C ASN A 202 21.52 -31.76 -2.52
N ASP A 203 20.33 -32.36 -2.60
CA ASP A 203 19.31 -32.32 -1.57
C ASP A 203 18.80 -30.92 -1.17
N GLN A 204 19.04 -29.90 -2.00
CA GLN A 204 18.61 -28.53 -1.79
C GLN A 204 17.86 -27.95 -3.00
N TRP A 205 16.86 -27.11 -2.73
CA TRP A 205 16.15 -26.35 -3.75
C TRP A 205 16.95 -25.10 -4.12
N HIS A 206 17.25 -24.97 -5.42
CA HIS A 206 17.89 -23.79 -5.99
C HIS A 206 16.91 -23.05 -6.88
N ILE A 207 16.71 -21.77 -6.59
CA ILE A 207 15.83 -20.89 -7.34
C ILE A 207 16.67 -19.82 -8.02
N SER A 208 16.44 -19.60 -9.30
CA SER A 208 17.13 -18.56 -10.05
C SER A 208 16.16 -17.86 -11.00
N TRP A 209 16.29 -16.55 -11.09
CA TRP A 209 15.56 -15.73 -12.06
C TRP A 209 16.46 -15.44 -13.26
N VAL A 210 15.92 -15.54 -14.47
CA VAL A 210 16.61 -15.16 -15.71
C VAL A 210 16.03 -13.86 -16.23
N ASP A 211 16.86 -12.83 -16.30
CA ASP A 211 16.46 -11.51 -16.81
C ASP A 211 16.37 -11.49 -18.35
N VAL A 212 15.81 -10.42 -18.91
CA VAL A 212 15.68 -10.17 -20.35
C VAL A 212 17.02 -10.12 -21.08
N THR A 213 18.13 -9.90 -20.37
CA THR A 213 19.50 -9.95 -20.89
C THR A 213 20.08 -11.37 -20.92
N GLY A 214 19.40 -12.35 -20.32
CA GLY A 214 19.90 -13.71 -20.14
C GLY A 214 20.77 -13.92 -18.88
N ASP A 215 20.94 -12.87 -18.08
CA ASP A 215 21.68 -12.93 -16.81
C ASP A 215 20.89 -13.74 -15.76
N VAL A 216 21.61 -14.49 -14.94
CA VAL A 216 21.04 -15.38 -13.93
C VAL A 216 21.26 -14.80 -12.54
N TYR A 217 20.16 -14.62 -11.82
CA TYR A 217 20.16 -14.13 -10.45
C TYR A 217 19.71 -15.25 -9.50
N PRO A 218 20.59 -15.76 -8.63
CA PRO A 218 20.18 -16.70 -7.60
C PRO A 218 19.24 -16.02 -6.60
N LEU A 219 18.13 -16.67 -6.29
CA LEU A 219 17.13 -16.18 -5.35
C LEU A 219 17.18 -17.04 -4.08
N THR A 220 17.13 -16.38 -2.92
CA THR A 220 16.93 -17.08 -1.66
C THR A 220 15.44 -17.39 -1.49
N PRO A 221 15.05 -18.67 -1.33
CA PRO A 221 13.66 -19.02 -1.08
C PRO A 221 13.22 -18.39 0.25
N GLY A 222 12.07 -17.70 0.25
CA GLY A 222 11.44 -17.29 1.50
C GLY A 222 10.89 -18.49 2.28
N ASP A 223 10.62 -18.33 3.57
CA ASP A 223 10.17 -19.43 4.45
C ASP A 223 8.92 -20.16 3.92
N GLU A 224 7.99 -19.43 3.30
CA GLU A 224 6.79 -20.01 2.69
C GLU A 224 7.11 -20.84 1.44
N LEU A 225 8.07 -20.38 0.63
CA LEU A 225 8.50 -21.08 -0.58
C LEU A 225 9.31 -22.33 -0.22
N ALA A 226 10.21 -22.24 0.77
CA ALA A 226 10.97 -23.37 1.28
C ALA A 226 10.04 -24.47 1.81
N LYS A 227 9.09 -24.13 2.70
CA LYS A 227 8.10 -25.09 3.23
C LYS A 227 7.26 -25.74 2.13
N LYS A 228 6.80 -24.95 1.15
CA LYS A 228 6.01 -25.48 0.03
C LYS A 228 6.84 -26.44 -0.83
N LEU A 229 8.08 -26.08 -1.16
CA LEU A 229 8.99 -26.92 -1.94
C LEU A 229 9.43 -28.18 -1.19
N GLU A 230 9.57 -28.13 0.13
CA GLU A 230 9.84 -29.30 0.99
C GLU A 230 8.65 -30.25 1.09
N SER A 231 7.42 -29.72 1.03
CA SER A 231 6.18 -30.51 1.07
C SER A 231 5.82 -31.20 -0.24
N LEU A 232 6.56 -30.95 -1.33
CA LEU A 232 6.31 -31.58 -2.62
C LEU A 232 6.83 -33.02 -2.63
N GLU A 233 5.92 -33.98 -2.80
CA GLU A 233 6.28 -35.39 -3.04
C GLU A 233 7.02 -35.57 -4.38
N GLU A 234 6.62 -34.80 -5.40
CA GLU A 234 7.23 -34.80 -6.71
C GLU A 234 8.19 -33.61 -6.85
N LYS A 235 9.50 -33.91 -6.95
CA LYS A 235 10.57 -32.91 -7.08
C LYS A 235 10.70 -32.31 -8.49
N ASP A 236 9.69 -32.52 -9.33
CA ASP A 236 9.59 -32.06 -10.71
C ASP A 236 8.49 -31.00 -10.78
N VAL A 237 8.91 -29.73 -10.91
CA VAL A 237 8.03 -28.56 -10.86
C VAL A 237 7.13 -28.45 -12.10
N GLU A 238 7.57 -29.02 -13.23
CA GLU A 238 6.83 -29.01 -14.50
C GLU A 238 5.67 -30.03 -14.51
N LYS A 239 5.74 -31.07 -13.68
CA LYS A 239 4.69 -32.09 -13.53
C LYS A 239 3.62 -31.73 -12.48
N LEU A 240 3.82 -30.65 -11.74
CA LEU A 240 2.88 -30.24 -10.69
C LEU A 240 1.52 -29.82 -11.26
N ASN A 241 0.47 -30.07 -10.47
CA ASN A 241 -0.87 -29.55 -10.75
C ASN A 241 -0.84 -28.01 -10.89
N LYS A 242 -1.64 -27.48 -11.82
CA LYS A 242 -1.83 -26.04 -12.09
C LYS A 242 -2.04 -25.20 -10.83
N VAL A 243 -2.68 -25.75 -9.79
CA VAL A 243 -2.89 -25.05 -8.50
C VAL A 243 -1.57 -24.86 -7.74
N HIS A 244 -0.78 -25.92 -7.56
CA HIS A 244 0.52 -25.86 -6.89
C HIS A 244 1.52 -25.02 -7.70
N LEU A 245 1.52 -25.15 -9.03
CA LEU A 245 2.36 -24.35 -9.90
C LEU A 245 2.06 -22.84 -9.78
N LYS A 246 0.78 -22.44 -9.77
CA LYS A 246 0.38 -21.04 -9.55
C LYS A 246 0.85 -20.50 -8.20
N GLN A 247 0.82 -21.33 -7.16
CA GLN A 247 1.31 -20.92 -5.83
C GLN A 247 2.83 -20.74 -5.84
N ILE A 248 3.58 -21.66 -6.45
CA ILE A 248 5.04 -21.54 -6.59
C ILE A 248 5.40 -20.30 -7.41
N ILE A 249 4.71 -20.04 -8.52
CA ILE A 249 4.91 -18.84 -9.34
C ILE A 249 4.77 -17.56 -8.49
N ARG A 250 3.72 -17.45 -7.68
CA ARG A 250 3.51 -16.28 -6.81
C ARG A 250 4.64 -16.10 -5.80
N GLU A 251 5.08 -17.18 -5.17
CA GLU A 251 6.18 -17.11 -4.21
C GLU A 251 7.53 -16.81 -4.89
N CYS A 252 7.78 -17.30 -6.10
CA CYS A 252 8.95 -16.93 -6.90
C CYS A 252 8.95 -15.45 -7.26
N LEU A 253 7.78 -14.88 -7.59
CA LEU A 253 7.64 -13.44 -7.81
C LEU A 253 7.92 -12.63 -6.54
N LYS A 254 7.43 -13.06 -5.38
CA LYS A 254 7.78 -12.43 -4.09
C LYS A 254 9.28 -12.52 -3.82
N ALA A 255 9.89 -13.68 -4.04
CA ALA A 255 11.33 -13.88 -3.85
C ALA A 255 12.14 -12.97 -4.79
N ARG A 256 11.71 -12.81 -6.04
CA ARG A 256 12.29 -11.83 -6.97
C ARG A 256 12.15 -10.41 -6.45
N GLU A 257 10.96 -10.00 -6.02
CA GLU A 257 10.73 -8.64 -5.53
C GLU A 257 11.54 -8.36 -4.26
N GLN A 258 11.62 -9.32 -3.35
CA GLN A 258 12.45 -9.22 -2.15
C GLN A 258 13.93 -9.16 -2.49
N ALA A 259 14.40 -10.01 -3.41
CA ALA A 259 15.78 -9.97 -3.89
C ALA A 259 16.08 -8.61 -4.52
N ILE A 260 15.21 -8.11 -5.41
CA ILE A 260 15.33 -6.78 -6.00
C ILE A 260 15.38 -5.72 -4.90
N LYS A 261 14.47 -5.72 -3.92
CA LYS A 261 14.51 -4.76 -2.80
C LYS A 261 15.82 -4.83 -2.02
N GLN A 262 16.33 -6.03 -1.72
CA GLN A 262 17.62 -6.20 -1.05
C GLN A 262 18.80 -5.72 -1.91
N TYR A 263 18.77 -5.97 -3.22
CA TYR A 263 19.78 -5.48 -4.15
C TYR A 263 19.74 -3.95 -4.26
N LEU A 264 18.57 -3.34 -4.36
CA LEU A 264 18.38 -1.89 -4.44
C LEU A 264 18.69 -1.18 -3.12
N ALA A 265 18.51 -1.83 -1.97
CA ALA A 265 18.91 -1.30 -0.67
C ALA A 265 20.43 -1.17 -0.52
N LYS A 266 21.20 -2.02 -1.22
CA LYS A 266 22.67 -1.92 -1.25
C LYS A 266 23.17 -0.78 -2.14
N VAL A 267 22.35 -0.33 -3.10
CA VAL A 267 22.67 0.81 -3.96
C VAL A 267 22.36 2.10 -3.21
N GLN A 268 23.39 2.69 -2.63
CA GLN A 268 23.32 4.06 -2.13
C GLN A 268 23.43 5.00 -3.33
N LEU A 269 22.38 5.80 -3.55
CA LEU A 269 22.31 6.81 -4.59
C LEU A 269 21.95 8.13 -3.93
N VAL A 270 22.74 9.15 -4.23
CA VAL A 270 22.49 10.54 -3.81
C VAL A 270 22.30 11.37 -5.08
N ILE A 271 21.21 12.11 -5.14
CA ILE A 271 20.86 12.92 -6.31
C ILE A 271 20.98 14.40 -5.94
N ASN A 272 21.75 15.15 -6.74
CA ASN A 272 21.97 16.59 -6.54
C ASN A 272 22.25 16.95 -5.06
N PRO A 273 23.34 16.44 -4.47
CA PRO A 273 23.63 16.68 -3.07
C PRO A 273 23.82 18.18 -2.82
N GLU A 274 23.08 18.72 -1.85
CA GLU A 274 23.12 20.12 -1.44
C GLU A 274 23.42 20.25 0.05
N ASN A 275 24.11 21.33 0.42
CA ASN A 275 24.33 21.65 1.81
C ASN A 275 23.02 22.19 2.43
N PRO A 276 22.49 21.59 3.51
CA PRO A 276 21.20 21.98 4.09
C PRO A 276 21.18 23.39 4.68
N LYS A 277 22.34 23.99 4.96
CA LYS A 277 22.43 25.35 5.53
C LYS A 277 22.60 26.43 4.47
N THR A 278 23.27 26.13 3.37
CA THR A 278 23.65 27.12 2.35
C THR A 278 22.97 26.89 1.00
N HIS A 279 22.24 25.77 0.83
CA HIS A 279 21.63 25.34 -0.43
C HIS A 279 22.59 25.29 -1.62
N SER A 280 23.90 25.23 -1.35
CA SER A 280 24.94 25.12 -2.36
C SER A 280 25.20 23.64 -2.66
N ALA A 281 25.41 23.31 -3.94
CA ALA A 281 25.76 21.96 -4.36
C ALA A 281 27.06 21.48 -3.68
N LEU A 282 27.03 20.28 -3.09
CA LEU A 282 28.18 19.65 -2.46
C LEU A 282 29.10 19.03 -3.51
N THR A 283 30.40 19.30 -3.37
CA THR A 283 31.43 18.67 -4.20
C THR A 283 31.65 17.21 -3.79
N ASN A 284 32.35 16.43 -4.63
CA ASN A 284 32.71 15.07 -4.25
C ASN A 284 33.59 15.04 -3.00
N ASP A 285 34.49 16.02 -2.85
CA ASP A 285 35.39 16.12 -1.70
C ASP A 285 34.63 16.41 -0.40
N ASP A 286 33.58 17.23 -0.47
CA ASP A 286 32.69 17.49 0.68
C ASP A 286 31.92 16.22 1.10
N LEU A 287 31.47 15.42 0.13
CA LEU A 287 30.79 14.15 0.40
C LEU A 287 31.75 13.15 1.06
N ILE A 288 32.99 13.08 0.58
CA ILE A 288 34.05 12.23 1.16
C ILE A 288 34.40 12.68 2.58
N ALA A 289 34.52 13.99 2.82
CA ALA A 289 34.73 14.56 4.15
C ALA A 289 33.59 14.22 5.12
N ASN A 290 32.35 14.13 4.62
CA ASN A 290 31.17 13.69 5.36
C ASN A 290 31.02 12.16 5.45
N ARG A 291 32.07 11.40 5.09
CA ARG A 291 32.13 9.93 5.15
C ARG A 291 31.14 9.20 4.23
N VAL A 292 30.69 9.85 3.15
CA VAL A 292 29.88 9.20 2.11
C VAL A 292 30.81 8.32 1.27
N THR A 293 30.61 7.00 1.32
CA THR A 293 31.43 6.01 0.61
C THR A 293 30.55 4.89 0.06
N SER A 294 30.99 4.23 -1.02
CA SER A 294 30.19 3.23 -1.73
C SER A 294 28.82 3.78 -2.20
N THR A 295 28.85 4.98 -2.78
CA THR A 295 27.65 5.74 -3.14
C THR A 295 27.74 6.26 -4.57
N PHE A 296 26.67 6.07 -5.34
CA PHE A 296 26.49 6.75 -6.62
C PHE A 296 26.01 8.17 -6.40
N VAL A 297 26.65 9.14 -7.05
CA VAL A 297 26.30 10.55 -7.01
C VAL A 297 25.87 10.95 -8.41
N LEU A 298 24.57 11.21 -8.57
CA LEU A 298 24.00 11.69 -9.82
C LEU A 298 23.79 13.21 -9.71
N ARG A 299 24.43 13.97 -10.59
CA ARG A 299 24.23 15.43 -10.70
C ARG A 299 23.55 15.74 -12.02
N ARG A 300 22.35 16.32 -11.96
CA ARG A 300 21.56 16.73 -13.11
C ARG A 300 21.45 18.25 -13.12
N THR A 301 22.07 18.88 -14.11
CA THR A 301 21.94 20.31 -14.40
C THR A 301 21.08 20.52 -15.65
N LYS A 302 20.75 21.78 -15.97
CA LYS A 302 19.96 22.10 -17.18
C LYS A 302 20.66 21.72 -18.50
N SER A 303 21.99 21.64 -18.49
CA SER A 303 22.81 21.37 -19.67
C SER A 303 23.44 19.98 -19.68
N GLU A 304 23.73 19.39 -18.51
CA GLU A 304 24.48 18.14 -18.42
C GLU A 304 24.02 17.24 -17.26
N THR A 305 24.06 15.92 -17.50
CA THR A 305 23.89 14.89 -16.46
C THR A 305 25.23 14.20 -16.26
N SER A 306 25.72 14.16 -15.03
CA SER A 306 26.97 13.49 -14.67
C SER A 306 26.73 12.47 -13.56
N LEU A 307 27.37 11.32 -13.67
CA LEU A 307 27.27 10.23 -12.71
C LEU A 307 28.66 9.87 -12.21
N CYS A 308 28.81 9.80 -10.89
CA CYS A 308 30.06 9.44 -10.24
C CYS A 308 29.82 8.30 -9.23
N TRP A 309 30.73 7.35 -9.13
CA TRP A 309 30.78 6.36 -8.06
C TRP A 309 31.88 6.73 -7.06
N ILE A 310 31.51 7.02 -5.81
CA ILE A 310 32.48 7.15 -4.72
C ILE A 310 32.69 5.75 -4.16
N ASN A 311 33.89 5.19 -4.33
CA ASN A 311 34.16 3.83 -3.88
C ASN A 311 34.27 3.72 -2.33
N SER A 312 34.50 2.51 -1.83
CA SER A 312 34.66 2.23 -0.39
C SER A 312 35.89 2.90 0.25
N LEU A 313 36.83 3.39 -0.56
CA LEU A 313 38.02 4.12 -0.11
C LEU A 313 37.84 5.64 -0.19
N GLY A 314 36.65 6.13 -0.57
CA GLY A 314 36.39 7.55 -0.74
C GLY A 314 37.04 8.15 -1.99
N VAL A 315 37.35 7.35 -3.01
CA VAL A 315 37.88 7.85 -4.28
C VAL A 315 36.73 8.00 -5.29
N PRO A 316 36.49 9.20 -5.84
CA PRO A 316 35.43 9.43 -6.81
C PRO A 316 35.84 8.90 -8.19
N HIS A 317 34.92 8.22 -8.86
CA HIS A 317 35.09 7.71 -10.21
C HIS A 317 33.95 8.18 -11.12
N ASN A 318 34.27 9.01 -12.11
CA ASN A 318 33.28 9.47 -13.08
C ASN A 318 32.92 8.35 -14.05
N ILE A 319 31.63 8.05 -14.14
CA ILE A 319 31.09 7.04 -15.04
C ILE A 319 30.68 7.73 -16.34
N ASN A 320 31.25 7.28 -17.45
CA ASN A 320 30.90 7.81 -18.76
C ASN A 320 29.52 7.28 -19.19
N LEU A 321 28.51 8.14 -19.15
CA LEU A 321 27.13 7.79 -19.52
C LEU A 321 26.99 7.40 -21.00
N THR A 322 27.89 7.86 -21.89
CA THR A 322 27.83 7.50 -23.32
C THR A 322 28.12 6.03 -23.58
N ALA A 323 28.88 5.37 -22.70
CA ALA A 323 29.11 3.92 -22.74
C ALA A 323 27.86 3.10 -22.34
N HIS A 324 26.85 3.75 -21.77
CA HIS A 324 25.63 3.13 -21.24
C HIS A 324 24.39 3.75 -21.88
N SER A 325 24.20 3.48 -23.18
CA SER A 325 23.16 4.11 -24.02
C SER A 325 21.75 4.03 -23.44
N LYS A 326 21.37 2.90 -22.82
CA LYS A 326 20.04 2.71 -22.18
C LYS A 326 19.82 3.60 -20.95
N LEU A 327 20.84 3.76 -20.11
CA LEU A 327 20.77 4.65 -18.94
C LEU A 327 20.73 6.10 -19.40
N ASN A 328 21.53 6.46 -20.41
CA ASN A 328 21.58 7.81 -20.94
C ASN A 328 20.26 8.21 -21.60
N SER A 329 19.64 7.34 -22.41
CA SER A 329 18.33 7.61 -23.00
C SER A 329 17.24 7.74 -21.94
N TRP A 330 17.23 6.85 -20.93
CA TRP A 330 16.25 6.92 -19.84
C TRP A 330 16.40 8.23 -19.04
N LEU A 331 17.62 8.65 -18.72
CA LEU A 331 17.86 9.92 -18.02
C LEU A 331 17.46 11.14 -18.86
N ALA A 332 17.61 11.08 -20.18
CA ALA A 332 17.20 12.15 -21.09
C ALA A 332 15.68 12.27 -21.22
N ASP A 333 14.98 11.14 -21.34
CA ASP A 333 13.52 11.08 -21.52
C ASP A 333 12.74 11.33 -20.22
N HIS A 334 13.38 11.16 -19.05
CA HIS A 334 12.73 11.33 -17.76
C HIS A 334 12.49 12.82 -17.44
N LYS A 335 11.24 13.28 -17.62
CA LYS A 335 10.81 14.67 -17.39
C LYS A 335 10.50 15.03 -15.93
N GLY A 336 10.32 14.04 -15.06
CA GLY A 336 9.98 14.24 -13.64
C GLY A 336 11.19 14.50 -12.72
N PRO A 337 10.96 14.92 -11.47
CA PRO A 337 12.01 14.99 -10.45
C PRO A 337 12.51 13.58 -10.13
N LEU A 338 13.83 13.38 -10.21
CA LEU A 338 14.43 12.09 -9.90
C LEU A 338 14.42 11.87 -8.38
N LEU A 339 13.88 10.73 -7.95
CA LEU A 339 13.85 10.34 -6.55
C LEU A 339 14.95 9.30 -6.28
N GLU A 340 15.59 9.40 -5.11
CA GLU A 340 16.59 8.41 -4.67
C GLU A 340 15.98 7.00 -4.46
N SER A 341 14.66 6.91 -4.37
CA SER A 341 13.91 5.65 -4.29
C SER A 341 13.53 5.06 -5.65
N ASP A 342 13.92 5.69 -6.76
CA ASP A 342 13.54 5.20 -8.10
C ASP A 342 14.18 3.83 -8.37
N VAL A 343 13.30 2.83 -8.48
CA VAL A 343 13.63 1.42 -8.70
C VAL A 343 14.31 1.21 -10.04
N GLN A 344 13.90 1.94 -11.07
CA GLN A 344 14.40 1.76 -12.42
C GLN A 344 15.78 2.38 -12.59
N LEU A 345 16.00 3.56 -12.00
CA LEU A 345 17.33 4.19 -11.94
C LEU A 345 18.34 3.30 -11.23
N LYS A 346 18.00 2.81 -10.03
CA LYS A 346 18.88 1.93 -9.26
C LYS A 346 19.16 0.60 -9.98
N ALA A 347 18.20 0.06 -10.73
CA ALA A 347 18.42 -1.12 -11.56
C ALA A 347 19.47 -0.87 -12.66
N TYR A 348 19.44 0.28 -13.33
CA TYR A 348 20.48 0.65 -14.30
C TYR A 348 21.84 0.87 -13.64
N LEU A 349 21.89 1.45 -12.43
CA LEU A 349 23.14 1.67 -11.70
C LEU A 349 23.85 0.36 -11.34
N LEU A 350 23.09 -0.73 -11.09
CA LEU A 350 23.65 -2.06 -10.84
C LEU A 350 24.37 -2.67 -12.05
N GLN A 351 24.00 -2.25 -13.26
CA GLN A 351 24.63 -2.72 -14.49
C GLN A 351 25.94 -1.99 -14.81
N LEU A 352 26.27 -0.94 -14.04
CA LEU A 352 27.49 -0.16 -14.26
C LEU A 352 28.70 -0.89 -13.69
N ASN A 353 29.75 -0.96 -14.50
CA ASN A 353 31.01 -1.52 -14.06
C ASN A 353 31.70 -0.54 -13.09
N THR A 354 31.57 -0.81 -11.79
CA THR A 354 32.25 -0.07 -10.72
C THR A 354 33.60 -0.69 -10.35
N ALA A 355 33.97 -1.81 -10.99
CA ALA A 355 35.24 -2.47 -10.73
C ALA A 355 36.37 -1.61 -11.29
N HIS A 356 37.24 -1.14 -10.40
CA HIS A 356 38.52 -0.60 -10.82
C HIS A 356 39.32 -1.75 -11.42
N SER A 357 39.77 -1.62 -12.67
CA SER A 357 40.92 -2.38 -13.13
C SER A 357 42.09 -1.93 -12.24
N ILE A 358 42.41 -2.73 -11.23
CA ILE A 358 43.64 -2.53 -10.48
C ILE A 358 44.74 -2.65 -11.53
N ALA A 359 45.44 -1.54 -11.83
CA ALA A 359 46.53 -1.53 -12.78
C ALA A 359 47.43 -2.75 -12.49
N ALA A 360 47.73 -3.55 -13.52
CA ALA A 360 48.45 -4.81 -13.35
C ALA A 360 49.74 -4.64 -12.53
N SER A 361 50.40 -3.47 -12.63
CA SER A 361 51.53 -3.07 -11.80
C SER A 361 51.21 -3.01 -10.30
N LYS A 362 50.07 -2.42 -9.92
CA LYS A 362 49.64 -2.27 -8.52
C LYS A 362 49.11 -3.59 -7.93
N LEU A 363 48.48 -4.42 -8.76
CA LEU A 363 48.08 -5.79 -8.38
C LEU A 363 49.31 -6.68 -8.19
N HIS A 364 50.29 -6.57 -9.08
CA HIS A 364 51.56 -7.27 -8.95
C HIS A 364 52.34 -6.80 -7.71
N GLU A 365 52.35 -5.51 -7.41
CA GLU A 365 52.97 -4.97 -6.19
C GLU A 365 52.25 -5.43 -4.92
N MET A 366 50.92 -5.49 -4.93
CA MET A 366 50.13 -6.05 -3.81
C MET A 366 50.39 -7.54 -3.63
N ASN A 367 50.42 -8.32 -4.72
CA ASN A 367 50.74 -9.74 -4.67
C ASN A 367 52.18 -9.97 -4.19
N ASN A 368 53.13 -9.13 -4.59
CA ASN A 368 54.52 -9.18 -4.11
C ASN A 368 54.62 -8.83 -2.63
N LYS A 369 53.89 -7.82 -2.15
CA LYS A 369 53.85 -7.48 -0.72
C LYS A 369 53.17 -8.56 0.10
N LEU A 370 52.08 -9.15 -0.40
CA LEU A 370 51.37 -10.24 0.26
C LEU A 370 52.23 -11.51 0.31
N SER A 371 52.92 -11.85 -0.78
CA SER A 371 53.84 -12.98 -0.82
C SER A 371 55.01 -12.77 0.13
N HIS A 372 55.55 -11.55 0.23
CA HIS A 372 56.63 -11.22 1.15
C HIS A 372 56.19 -11.30 2.62
N VAL A 373 54.95 -10.92 2.95
CA VAL A 373 54.39 -11.05 4.30
C VAL A 373 54.11 -12.53 4.65
N LEU A 374 53.58 -13.30 3.70
CA LEU A 374 53.34 -14.72 3.88
C LEU A 374 54.65 -15.52 4.00
N GLN A 375 55.69 -15.14 3.25
CA GLN A 375 57.04 -15.71 3.37
C GLN A 375 57.75 -15.29 4.65
N ALA A 376 57.62 -14.04 5.08
CA ALA A 376 58.16 -13.59 6.38
C ALA A 376 57.49 -14.34 7.54
N ASN A 377 56.18 -14.58 7.46
CA ASN A 377 55.47 -15.41 8.43
C ASN A 377 55.85 -16.89 8.35
N SER A 378 56.15 -17.45 7.16
CA SER A 378 56.65 -18.82 7.06
C SER A 378 58.06 -18.98 7.63
N MET A 379 58.93 -17.97 7.47
CA MET A 379 60.26 -17.95 8.09
C MET A 379 60.21 -17.76 9.61
N LEU A 380 59.28 -16.96 10.13
CA LEU A 380 58.99 -16.85 11.57
C LEU A 380 58.43 -18.17 12.15
N SER A 381 57.67 -18.92 11.34
CA SER A 381 57.16 -20.25 11.71
C SER A 381 58.26 -21.32 11.71
N GLN A 382 59.27 -21.19 10.84
CA GLN A 382 60.43 -22.09 10.78
C GLN A 382 61.46 -21.78 11.88
N THR A 383 61.61 -20.52 12.30
CA THR A 383 62.52 -20.14 13.41
C THR A 383 61.97 -20.48 14.80
N LEU A 384 60.67 -20.81 14.91
CA LEU A 384 60.02 -21.27 16.15
C LEU A 384 59.89 -22.80 16.28
N GLN A 385 60.48 -23.59 15.36
CA GLN A 385 60.71 -25.01 15.64
C GLN A 385 61.83 -25.14 16.67
N ARG A 386 61.43 -25.27 17.95
CA ARG A 386 62.32 -25.73 19.02
C ARG A 386 63.02 -27.00 18.57
N LYS A 387 64.36 -26.93 18.46
CA LYS A 387 65.22 -28.11 18.54
C LYS A 387 65.41 -28.42 20.02
N ASP A 388 65.12 -29.65 20.40
CA ASP A 388 65.56 -30.18 21.70
C ASP A 388 67.06 -30.51 21.61
N GLU A 389 67.74 -30.59 22.76
CA GLU A 389 69.21 -30.71 22.90
C GLU A 389 69.84 -31.99 22.28
N GLN A 390 69.09 -32.83 21.57
CA GLN A 390 69.61 -33.98 20.82
C GLN A 390 69.25 -33.99 19.32
N GLY A 391 68.76 -32.88 18.75
CA GLY A 391 68.83 -32.67 17.30
C GLY A 391 67.93 -33.54 16.41
N ASN A 392 66.82 -34.08 16.93
CA ASN A 392 65.82 -34.79 16.12
C ASN A 392 64.46 -34.05 16.10
N PRO A 393 63.72 -34.05 14.96
CA PRO A 393 62.41 -33.41 14.85
C PRO A 393 61.32 -34.27 15.51
N VAL A 394 60.61 -33.70 16.49
CA VAL A 394 59.44 -34.34 17.12
C VAL A 394 58.25 -34.23 16.18
N VAL A 395 57.84 -35.36 15.59
CA VAL A 395 56.58 -35.47 14.84
C VAL A 395 55.48 -35.89 15.81
N ASP A 396 54.71 -34.94 16.31
CA ASP A 396 53.53 -35.24 17.11
C ASP A 396 52.31 -35.45 16.19
N LYS A 397 51.98 -36.71 15.92
CA LYS A 397 50.80 -37.11 15.15
C LYS A 397 49.59 -37.14 16.09
N THR A 398 49.03 -36.00 16.47
CA THR A 398 47.62 -35.90 16.91
C THR A 398 47.22 -34.44 17.19
N ARG A 399 46.62 -33.77 16.20
CA ARG A 399 45.39 -32.96 16.30
C ARG A 399 45.26 -31.98 15.12
N GLU A 400 44.10 -32.08 14.48
CA GLU A 400 43.49 -31.20 13.49
C GLU A 400 44.05 -29.77 13.41
N SER A 401 44.67 -29.45 12.28
CA SER A 401 44.91 -28.07 11.85
C SER A 401 43.57 -27.40 11.46
N LYS A 402 42.76 -27.03 12.46
CA LYS A 402 41.84 -25.92 12.26
C LYS A 402 42.70 -24.69 12.02
N GLY A 403 42.63 -24.16 10.80
CA GLY A 403 43.13 -22.84 10.42
C GLY A 403 42.45 -21.75 11.25
N ARG A 404 42.84 -21.65 12.53
CA ARG A 404 42.40 -20.61 13.43
C ARG A 404 43.29 -19.42 13.12
N ILE A 405 42.73 -18.48 12.38
CA ILE A 405 43.32 -17.17 12.12
C ILE A 405 43.73 -16.59 13.48
N ASP A 406 45.03 -16.36 13.67
CA ASP A 406 45.54 -15.78 14.91
C ASP A 406 45.11 -14.31 14.96
N LEU A 407 44.06 -14.04 15.72
CA LEU A 407 43.47 -12.71 15.93
C LEU A 407 44.48 -11.70 16.48
N LYS A 408 45.61 -12.16 17.05
CA LYS A 408 46.68 -11.27 17.52
C LYS A 408 47.44 -10.59 16.37
N GLN A 409 47.50 -11.21 15.19
CA GLN A 409 48.15 -10.59 14.02
C GLN A 409 47.30 -9.45 13.42
N PHE A 410 45.98 -9.46 13.65
CA PHE A 410 45.10 -8.36 13.26
C PHE A 410 45.20 -7.15 14.17
N ALA A 411 45.69 -7.30 15.40
CA ALA A 411 45.92 -6.18 16.31
C ALA A 411 46.97 -5.19 15.76
N LEU A 412 47.98 -5.70 15.05
CA LEU A 412 48.97 -4.86 14.36
C LEU A 412 48.36 -4.09 13.18
N ILE A 413 47.44 -4.71 12.43
CA ILE A 413 46.72 -4.05 11.34
C ILE A 413 45.77 -2.98 11.91
N GLU A 414 45.08 -3.27 13.01
CA GLU A 414 44.21 -2.33 13.70
C GLU A 414 45.00 -1.14 14.26
N GLN A 415 46.18 -1.39 14.84
CA GLN A 415 47.10 -0.37 15.32
C GLN A 415 47.66 0.47 14.16
N HIS A 416 47.98 -0.15 13.02
CA HIS A 416 48.49 0.56 11.85
C HIS A 416 47.41 1.37 11.12
N MET A 417 46.14 0.94 11.20
CA MET A 417 44.98 1.71 10.74
C MET A 417 44.65 2.86 11.70
N LYS A 418 44.73 2.65 13.03
CA LYS A 418 44.62 3.72 14.03
C LYS A 418 45.73 4.77 13.87
N ALA A 419 46.98 4.37 13.69
CA ALA A 419 48.09 5.29 13.45
C ALA A 419 47.96 6.07 12.13
N ARG A 420 47.32 5.48 11.11
CA ARG A 420 46.97 6.20 9.86
C ARG A 420 45.82 7.19 10.04
N LEU A 421 44.83 6.84 10.85
CA LEU A 421 43.74 7.74 11.21
C LEU A 421 44.24 8.93 12.05
N GLU A 422 45.20 8.70 12.95
CA GLU A 422 45.84 9.76 13.74
C GLU A 422 46.73 10.65 12.88
N LYS A 423 47.52 10.09 11.95
CA LYS A 423 48.31 10.88 10.99
C LYS A 423 47.44 11.76 10.08
N ALA A 424 46.30 11.24 9.64
CA ALA A 424 45.34 11.99 8.83
C ALA A 424 44.62 13.10 9.64
N ALA A 425 44.60 13.01 10.98
CA ALA A 425 44.06 14.05 11.85
C ALA A 425 45.09 15.16 12.17
N THR A 426 46.39 14.84 12.14
CA THR A 426 47.48 15.79 12.42
C THR A 426 47.91 16.64 11.22
N ASP A 427 47.63 16.22 9.98
CA ASP A 427 47.85 17.05 8.78
C ASP A 427 46.62 17.94 8.50
N LYS A 428 46.36 18.90 9.38
CA LYS A 428 45.55 20.09 9.07
C LYS A 428 46.49 21.29 8.91
N PRO A 429 46.37 22.11 7.84
CA PRO A 429 47.08 23.37 7.76
C PRO A 429 46.54 24.32 8.84
N THR A 430 47.47 24.88 9.60
CA THR A 430 47.28 25.88 10.65
C THR A 430 46.47 27.09 10.20
N LEU A 431 45.38 27.42 10.90
CA LEU A 431 45.00 28.81 11.16
C LEU A 431 44.23 28.97 12.50
N SER A 432 44.90 29.66 13.43
CA SER A 432 44.40 30.50 14.55
C SER A 432 43.36 29.99 15.57
N LYS A 433 43.91 29.69 16.77
CA LYS A 433 43.54 29.97 18.19
C LYS A 433 42.08 29.82 18.73
N PRO A 434 41.96 29.44 20.03
CA PRO A 434 40.79 28.81 20.60
C PRO A 434 39.90 29.79 21.39
N GLU A 435 38.60 29.52 21.40
CA GLU A 435 37.67 30.06 22.38
C GLU A 435 36.97 28.91 23.12
N VAL A 436 36.59 29.24 24.35
CA VAL A 436 36.54 28.40 25.54
C VAL A 436 35.34 27.45 25.58
N VAL A 437 35.62 26.30 26.19
CA VAL A 437 34.77 25.22 26.70
C VAL A 437 33.46 25.69 27.33
N GLU A 438 32.33 25.07 26.92
CA GLU A 438 31.33 24.52 27.85
C GLU A 438 30.83 23.17 27.31
N GLU A 439 31.16 22.09 28.03
CA GLU A 439 30.50 20.78 27.89
C GLU A 439 29.07 20.85 28.45
N PRO A 440 28.13 20.13 27.83
CA PRO A 440 27.16 19.40 28.65
C PRO A 440 27.12 17.91 28.29
N ILE A 441 27.53 17.12 29.28
CA ILE A 441 26.90 15.89 29.78
C ILE A 441 26.34 14.95 28.69
N GLN A 442 27.07 13.85 28.45
CA GLN A 442 26.56 12.67 27.76
C GLN A 442 25.43 12.02 28.56
N ASP A 443 24.19 12.20 28.12
CA ASP A 443 23.09 11.31 28.46
C ASP A 443 23.16 10.04 27.58
N LEU A 444 23.42 8.91 28.22
CA LEU A 444 23.32 7.58 27.60
C LEU A 444 21.88 7.35 27.09
N PRO A 445 21.68 6.91 25.83
CA PRO A 445 20.34 6.71 25.30
C PRO A 445 19.63 5.54 26.02
N LYS A 446 18.55 5.88 26.73
CA LYS A 446 17.58 4.93 27.29
C LYS A 446 16.99 4.06 26.17
N LYS A 447 16.85 2.76 26.45
CA LYS A 447 16.13 1.80 25.60
C LYS A 447 14.78 2.37 25.17
N LEU A 448 14.51 2.36 23.86
CA LEU A 448 13.27 2.82 23.27
C LEU A 448 12.07 2.04 23.81
N ASP A 449 11.08 2.79 24.30
CA ASP A 449 9.81 2.27 24.79
C ASP A 449 8.84 1.93 23.65
N LYS A 450 8.15 0.79 23.77
CA LYS A 450 7.23 0.23 22.77
C LYS A 450 5.94 1.04 22.61
N SER A 451 5.65 1.93 23.55
CA SER A 451 4.49 2.84 23.52
C SER A 451 4.51 3.84 22.36
N ARG A 452 5.68 4.11 21.73
CA ARG A 452 5.80 5.04 20.58
C ARG A 452 5.21 4.52 19.26
N TYR A 453 4.91 3.22 19.14
CA TYR A 453 4.31 2.66 17.93
C TYR A 453 2.78 2.81 17.86
N ALA A 454 2.14 3.25 18.95
CA ALA A 454 0.69 3.53 18.96
C ALA A 454 0.31 4.76 18.11
N ALA A 455 1.25 5.68 17.86
CA ALA A 455 1.03 6.83 16.99
C ALA A 455 1.00 6.46 15.49
N LEU A 456 1.61 5.33 15.09
CA LEU A 456 1.63 4.87 13.70
C LEU A 456 0.30 4.21 13.29
N SER A 457 -0.54 3.79 14.24
CA SER A 457 -1.90 3.33 13.96
C SER A 457 -2.92 4.47 13.78
N GLN A 458 -2.52 5.73 13.93
CA GLN A 458 -3.41 6.89 13.85
C GLN A 458 -3.03 7.89 12.73
N LEU A 459 -2.05 7.61 11.88
CA LEU A 459 -1.70 8.50 10.77
C LEU A 459 -2.57 8.23 9.52
N PRO A 460 -3.16 9.27 8.90
CA PRO A 460 -3.95 9.13 7.68
C PRO A 460 -3.09 8.64 6.51
N THR A 461 -3.64 7.71 5.74
CA THR A 461 -3.11 7.21 4.48
C THR A 461 -2.81 8.37 3.53
N PHE A 462 -1.53 8.75 3.41
CA PHE A 462 -0.98 9.68 2.40
C PHE A 462 -1.49 9.38 0.97
N TRP A 463 -1.85 8.12 0.70
CA TRP A 463 -2.45 7.66 -0.55
C TRP A 463 -3.90 8.14 -0.78
N GLN A 464 -4.67 8.47 0.25
CA GLN A 464 -6.02 9.03 0.11
C GLN A 464 -6.01 10.52 -0.25
N GLN A 465 -5.03 11.30 0.22
CA GLN A 465 -4.92 12.72 -0.15
C GLN A 465 -4.47 12.92 -1.60
N ARG A 466 -3.64 12.01 -2.14
CA ARG A 466 -3.21 12.06 -3.54
C ARG A 466 -4.36 11.77 -4.51
N LYS A 467 -5.27 10.87 -4.15
CA LYS A 467 -6.47 10.55 -4.94
C LYS A 467 -7.46 11.72 -4.98
N VAL A 468 -7.66 12.41 -3.85
CA VAL A 468 -8.50 13.63 -3.77
C VAL A 468 -7.88 14.82 -4.52
N ALA A 469 -6.54 14.93 -4.57
CA ALA A 469 -5.87 15.99 -5.32
C ALA A 469 -5.91 15.75 -6.85
N GLU A 470 -5.81 14.50 -7.31
CA GLU A 470 -6.01 14.16 -8.73
C GLU A 470 -7.47 14.39 -9.17
N GLU A 471 -8.45 13.98 -8.36
CA GLU A 471 -9.88 14.19 -8.64
C GLU A 471 -10.28 15.69 -8.64
N GLN A 472 -9.63 16.54 -7.84
CA GLN A 472 -9.86 17.99 -7.88
C GLN A 472 -9.20 18.69 -9.07
N SER A 473 -8.13 18.11 -9.65
CA SER A 473 -7.47 18.67 -10.83
C SER A 473 -8.25 18.40 -12.13
N GLU A 474 -8.89 17.24 -12.26
CA GLU A 474 -9.74 16.89 -13.42
C GLU A 474 -11.05 17.71 -13.46
N VAL A 475 -11.57 18.13 -12.30
CA VAL A 475 -12.76 18.99 -12.21
C VAL A 475 -12.46 20.46 -12.57
N CYS A 476 -11.19 20.88 -12.57
CA CYS A 476 -10.80 22.24 -12.92
C CYS A 476 -10.53 22.40 -14.44
N GLU A 477 -10.04 21.36 -15.12
CA GLU A 477 -9.83 21.38 -16.58
C GLU A 477 -11.14 21.27 -17.37
N THR A 478 -12.17 20.64 -16.80
CA THR A 478 -13.48 20.49 -17.48
C THR A 478 -14.36 21.75 -17.40
N LYS A 479 -13.97 22.78 -16.62
CA LYS A 479 -14.69 24.06 -16.55
C LYS A 479 -14.12 25.16 -17.45
N SER A 480 -12.95 24.97 -18.08
CA SER A 480 -12.33 26.00 -18.95
C SER A 480 -12.59 25.80 -20.45
N LEU A 481 -13.37 24.78 -20.86
CA LEU A 481 -13.66 24.49 -22.27
C LEU A 481 -15.14 24.71 -22.66
N GLY A 482 -15.92 25.39 -21.83
CA GLY A 482 -17.35 25.62 -22.06
C GLY A 482 -17.78 27.07 -21.86
N LEU A 483 -17.16 28.01 -22.58
CA LEU A 483 -17.70 29.36 -22.82
C LEU A 483 -17.07 29.89 -24.12
N CYS A 484 -17.70 29.55 -25.24
CA CYS A 484 -17.72 30.31 -26.49
C CYS A 484 -19.16 30.27 -27.01
#